data_AF-A0A914WES3-F1
#
_entry.id   AF-A0A914WES3-F1
#
_cell.length_a   1.000
_cell.length_b   1.000
_cell.length_c   1.000
_cell.angle_alpha   90.00
_cell.angle_beta   90.00
_cell.angle_gamma   90.00
#
_symmetry.space_group_name_H-M   'P 1'
#
loop_
_entity.id
_entity.type
_entity.pdbx_description
1 polymer ?
#
loop_
_entity_poly.entity_id
_entity_poly.type
_entity_poly.pdbx_seq_one_letter_code
_entity_poly.pdbx_strand_id
1 'polypeptide(L)'
;MMDAARAKKPSKLLNANLRFEARDDFEEKLENGFNMVQGKLGGLGEKEAHDALMALASANEKSYDMVSCGLLYGVLTDPQKCAKYFRDLSFITNDGWHVTLCNVNIILIELFGRLRDDVREQVIWFFKEAIRANVPKIDNVLPNLIRNINDGGDFGQVSRLANAVLGILDDNREWIRSLKKATAAPVALLAFSRLIGDQMAFPAFDNLRTREIKLCEFLVREKFSDCVLLGRDLLLAIMRLSKTPEFEAIWKDLIYAPAKFAPNFGGVIELMYRPCTPYFFHYRTSITIFRKIDFIINKVKLGNHERHLEWLRKQHLSGIDGGSLRGELVRVLSTIIVPDPNAAVDPLARAVIISWLMPTSLSPAEMQWCKLMLFWDWFGFDPATTHYSVIGQLITDR
;
A
#
# COMPACT_ATOMS: atom_id res chain seq x y z
N MET A 1 15.57 25.83 38.76
CA MET A 1 15.35 24.44 39.23
C MET A 1 15.15 23.61 37.98
N MET A 2 16.11 22.75 37.66
CA MET A 2 16.10 21.89 36.48
C MET A 2 15.02 20.82 36.68
N ASP A 3 13.99 20.80 35.82
CA ASP A 3 13.14 19.64 35.68
C ASP A 3 14.01 18.48 35.19
N ALA A 4 14.29 17.53 36.07
CA ALA A 4 14.83 16.24 35.70
C ALA A 4 13.74 15.53 34.88
N ALA A 5 13.74 15.79 33.57
CA ALA A 5 12.90 15.09 32.62
C ALA A 5 13.21 13.59 32.75
N ARG A 6 12.32 12.87 33.43
CA ARG A 6 12.32 11.41 33.54
C ARG A 6 12.57 10.86 32.13
N ALA A 7 13.72 10.22 31.90
CA ALA A 7 14.10 9.76 30.57
C ALA A 7 12.97 8.87 30.04
N LYS A 8 12.28 9.34 29.00
CA LYS A 8 11.18 8.59 28.39
C LYS A 8 11.77 7.30 27.82
N LYS A 9 11.21 6.15 28.22
CA LYS A 9 11.64 4.83 27.74
C LYS A 9 11.60 4.81 26.21
N PRO A 10 12.65 4.33 25.53
CA PRO A 10 12.66 4.30 24.07
C PRO A 10 11.55 3.40 23.53
N SER A 11 10.97 3.82 22.41
CA SER A 11 9.96 3.07 21.70
C SER A 11 10.52 1.72 21.19
N LYS A 12 9.74 0.64 21.34
CA LYS A 12 10.08 -0.66 20.77
C LYS A 12 9.43 -0.88 19.40
N LEU A 13 8.43 -0.07 19.04
CA LEU A 13 7.72 -0.18 17.77
C LEU A 13 8.23 0.83 16.72
N LEU A 14 8.48 2.07 17.15
CA LEU A 14 8.72 3.23 16.30
C LEU A 14 10.15 3.77 16.43
N ASN A 15 10.68 4.28 15.33
CA ASN A 15 11.85 5.15 15.27
C ASN A 15 11.46 6.56 15.75
N ALA A 16 11.09 6.69 17.03
CA ALA A 16 10.65 7.97 17.60
C ALA A 16 11.82 8.74 18.23
N ASN A 17 12.02 9.99 17.82
CA ASN A 17 12.95 10.88 18.52
C ASN A 17 12.22 11.60 19.67
N LEU A 18 12.16 10.94 20.83
CA LEU A 18 11.42 11.41 22.02
C LEU A 18 11.90 12.74 22.62
N ARG A 19 12.99 13.32 22.09
CA ARG A 19 13.42 14.70 22.41
C ARG A 19 12.55 15.75 21.73
N PHE A 20 12.01 15.44 20.56
CA PHE A 20 11.24 16.37 19.73
C PHE A 20 9.82 15.86 19.43
N GLU A 21 9.57 14.57 19.61
CA GLU A 21 8.27 13.94 19.35
C GLU A 21 7.55 13.55 20.64
N ALA A 22 6.23 13.70 20.62
CA ALA A 22 5.35 13.07 21.60
C ALA A 22 5.32 11.55 21.38
N ARG A 23 4.91 10.79 22.41
CA ARG A 23 4.64 9.36 22.23
C ARG A 23 3.39 9.19 21.38
N ASP A 24 3.39 8.13 20.58
CA ASP A 24 2.28 7.82 19.68
C ASP A 24 1.16 7.13 20.46
N ASP A 25 -0.04 7.71 20.46
CA ASP A 25 -1.17 7.21 21.24
C ASP A 25 -1.52 5.75 20.92
N PHE A 26 -1.36 5.35 19.66
CA PHE A 26 -1.65 3.98 19.24
C PHE A 26 -0.55 3.01 19.69
N GLU A 27 0.72 3.41 19.62
CA GLU A 27 1.80 2.62 20.26
C GLU A 27 1.55 2.47 21.77
N GLU A 28 1.16 3.54 22.46
CA GLU A 28 0.89 3.47 23.90
C GLU A 28 -0.25 2.50 24.22
N LYS A 29 -1.33 2.49 23.44
CA LYS A 29 -2.41 1.49 23.56
C LYS A 29 -1.86 0.06 23.45
N LEU A 30 -1.05 -0.20 22.42
CA LEU A 30 -0.44 -1.50 22.16
C LEU A 30 0.49 -1.93 23.32
N GLU A 31 1.39 -1.06 23.76
CA GLU A 31 2.33 -1.36 24.85
C GLU A 31 1.59 -1.56 26.19
N ASN A 32 0.55 -0.77 26.46
CA ASN A 32 -0.27 -0.91 27.67
C ASN A 32 -1.00 -2.26 27.69
N GLY A 33 -1.56 -2.66 26.55
CA GLY A 33 -2.12 -4.00 26.37
C GLY A 33 -1.09 -5.10 26.63
N PHE A 34 0.13 -4.94 26.11
CA PHE A 34 1.20 -5.91 26.30
C PHE A 34 1.62 -6.02 27.77
N ASN A 35 1.79 -4.89 28.45
CA ASN A 35 2.13 -4.85 29.88
C ASN A 35 1.03 -5.48 30.74
N MET A 36 -0.24 -5.27 30.39
CA MET A 36 -1.38 -5.92 31.07
C MET A 36 -1.32 -7.45 30.93
N VAL A 37 -1.08 -7.95 29.71
CA VAL A 37 -0.93 -9.40 29.46
C VAL A 37 0.27 -9.96 30.20
N GLN A 38 1.44 -9.35 30.09
CA GLN A 38 2.65 -9.81 30.77
C GLN A 38 2.50 -9.78 32.29
N GLY A 39 1.84 -8.76 32.85
CA GLY A 39 1.59 -8.65 34.28
C GLY A 39 0.64 -9.73 34.81
N LYS A 40 -0.33 -10.17 33.99
CA LYS A 40 -1.28 -11.22 34.39
C LYS A 40 -0.72 -12.62 34.23
N LEU A 41 0.13 -12.85 33.22
CA LEU A 41 0.69 -14.16 32.89
C LEU A 41 2.05 -14.44 33.54
N GLY A 42 2.70 -13.40 34.09
CA GLY A 42 4.03 -13.51 34.69
C GLY A 42 4.09 -14.54 35.82
N GLY A 43 5.02 -15.50 35.72
CA GLY A 43 5.26 -16.52 36.74
C GLY A 43 4.27 -17.68 36.76
N LEU A 44 3.27 -17.70 35.87
CA LEU A 44 2.32 -18.82 35.75
C LEU A 44 2.90 -19.97 34.93
N GLY A 45 2.46 -21.19 35.24
CA GLY A 45 2.71 -22.36 34.37
C GLY A 45 1.96 -22.23 33.03
N GLU A 46 2.34 -23.01 32.01
CA GLU A 46 1.77 -22.88 30.65
C GLU A 46 0.24 -23.03 30.61
N LYS A 47 -0.30 -24.01 31.35
CA LYS A 47 -1.75 -24.25 31.44
C LYS A 47 -2.48 -23.11 32.18
N GLU A 48 -1.94 -22.68 33.31
CA GLU A 48 -2.51 -21.59 34.10
C GLU A 48 -2.47 -20.25 33.35
N ALA A 49 -1.40 -20.01 32.59
CA ALA A 49 -1.28 -18.85 31.72
C ALA A 49 -2.33 -18.86 30.60
N HIS A 50 -2.60 -20.03 30.00
CA HIS A 50 -3.65 -20.16 28.99
C HIS A 50 -5.04 -19.85 29.57
N ASP A 51 -5.38 -20.45 30.72
CA ASP A 51 -6.68 -20.22 31.37
C ASP A 51 -6.84 -18.75 31.79
N ALA A 52 -5.78 -18.14 32.33
CA ALA A 52 -5.76 -16.73 32.70
C ALA A 52 -5.90 -15.79 31.49
N LEU A 53 -5.26 -16.13 30.37
CA LEU A 53 -5.35 -15.36 29.13
C LEU A 53 -6.78 -15.41 28.56
N MET A 54 -7.38 -16.60 28.49
CA MET A 54 -8.76 -16.77 28.02
C MET A 54 -9.74 -16.00 28.90
N ALA A 55 -9.61 -16.09 30.22
CA ALA A 55 -10.44 -15.34 31.17
C ALA A 55 -10.28 -13.82 31.01
N LEU A 56 -9.05 -13.35 30.76
CA LEU A 56 -8.78 -11.93 30.54
C LEU A 56 -9.42 -11.46 29.23
N ALA A 57 -9.30 -12.23 28.15
CA ALA A 57 -9.87 -11.90 26.85
C ALA A 57 -11.42 -11.92 26.86
N SER A 58 -12.02 -12.84 27.61
CA SER A 58 -13.50 -12.98 27.68
C SER A 58 -14.18 -12.02 28.66
N ALA A 59 -13.44 -11.21 29.42
CA ALA A 59 -14.00 -10.38 30.48
C ALA A 59 -14.99 -9.30 29.96
N ASN A 60 -14.65 -8.66 28.84
CA ASN A 60 -15.50 -7.73 28.07
C ASN A 60 -14.76 -7.33 26.77
N GLU A 61 -15.46 -6.66 25.86
CA GLU A 61 -14.92 -6.22 24.56
C GLU A 61 -13.66 -5.33 24.70
N LYS A 62 -13.64 -4.43 25.70
CA LYS A 62 -12.48 -3.55 25.93
C LYS A 62 -11.25 -4.33 26.39
N SER A 63 -11.45 -5.35 27.23
CA SER A 63 -10.39 -6.26 27.65
C SER A 63 -9.90 -7.08 26.48
N TYR A 64 -10.81 -7.63 25.66
CA TYR A 64 -10.47 -8.36 24.43
C TYR A 64 -9.59 -7.54 23.49
N ASP A 65 -9.99 -6.30 23.19
CA ASP A 65 -9.21 -5.37 22.35
C ASP A 65 -7.82 -5.10 22.95
N MET A 66 -7.73 -4.81 24.26
CA MET A 66 -6.44 -4.57 24.92
C MET A 66 -5.52 -5.80 24.92
N VAL A 67 -6.06 -7.01 25.13
CA VAL A 67 -5.29 -8.26 25.07
C VAL A 67 -4.83 -8.52 23.64
N SER A 68 -5.71 -8.37 22.64
CA SER A 68 -5.40 -8.53 21.23
C SER A 68 -4.30 -7.55 20.77
N CYS A 69 -4.43 -6.27 21.12
CA CYS A 69 -3.41 -5.24 20.95
C CYS A 69 -2.08 -5.63 21.60
N GLY A 70 -2.12 -6.12 22.84
CA GLY A 70 -0.94 -6.51 23.59
C GLY A 70 -0.19 -7.67 22.95
N LEU A 71 -0.89 -8.74 22.59
CA LEU A 71 -0.28 -9.89 21.93
C LEU A 71 0.27 -9.50 20.55
N LEU A 72 -0.44 -8.68 19.78
CA LEU A 72 0.07 -8.14 18.51
C LEU A 72 1.35 -7.32 18.72
N TYR A 73 1.42 -6.47 19.75
CA TYR A 73 2.64 -5.75 20.10
C TYR A 73 3.80 -6.70 20.41
N GLY A 74 3.53 -7.78 21.16
CA GLY A 74 4.50 -8.83 21.44
C GLY A 74 5.01 -9.51 20.17
N VAL A 75 4.10 -9.87 19.24
CA VAL A 75 4.45 -10.43 17.93
C VAL A 75 5.41 -9.50 17.18
N LEU A 76 5.16 -8.19 17.23
CA LEU A 76 5.89 -7.20 16.44
C LEU A 76 7.20 -6.72 17.08
N THR A 77 7.35 -6.82 18.41
CA THR A 77 8.47 -6.20 19.14
C THR A 77 9.38 -7.18 19.88
N ASP A 78 9.02 -8.47 19.93
CA ASP A 78 9.82 -9.52 20.58
C ASP A 78 9.95 -10.75 19.64
N PRO A 79 10.90 -10.71 18.68
CA PRO A 79 11.09 -11.78 17.69
C PRO A 79 11.35 -13.15 18.31
N GLN A 80 11.94 -13.22 19.50
CA GLN A 80 12.25 -14.50 20.16
C GLN A 80 10.99 -15.23 20.65
N LYS A 81 9.93 -14.48 20.98
CA LYS A 81 8.67 -15.03 21.50
C LYS A 81 7.48 -14.81 20.57
N CYS A 82 7.69 -14.25 19.39
CA CYS A 82 6.61 -13.91 18.45
C CYS A 82 5.69 -15.09 18.11
N ALA A 83 6.24 -16.29 17.93
CA ALA A 83 5.45 -17.51 17.68
C ALA A 83 4.54 -17.89 18.86
N LYS A 84 4.99 -17.64 20.10
CA LYS A 84 4.15 -17.82 21.29
C LYS A 84 3.02 -16.80 21.30
N TYR A 85 3.33 -15.51 21.13
CA TYR A 85 2.30 -14.47 21.14
C TYR A 85 1.28 -14.63 20.01
N PHE A 86 1.71 -15.08 18.82
CA PHE A 86 0.81 -15.38 17.71
C PHE A 86 -0.11 -16.55 18.03
N ARG A 87 0.42 -17.62 18.65
CA ARG A 87 -0.39 -18.77 19.11
C ARG A 87 -1.42 -18.34 20.16
N ASP A 88 -0.97 -17.58 21.16
CA ASP A 88 -1.83 -17.02 22.20
C ASP A 88 -2.94 -16.14 21.59
N LEU A 89 -2.59 -15.34 20.58
CA LEU A 89 -3.54 -14.50 19.85
C LEU A 89 -4.56 -15.34 19.07
N SER A 90 -4.10 -16.44 18.47
CA SER A 90 -4.95 -17.41 17.75
C SER A 90 -5.95 -18.11 18.66
N PHE A 91 -5.60 -18.34 19.93
CA PHE A 91 -6.49 -18.98 20.90
C PHE A 91 -7.62 -18.07 21.37
N ILE A 92 -7.33 -16.77 21.54
CA ILE A 92 -8.35 -15.83 22.03
C ILE A 92 -9.29 -15.34 20.93
N THR A 93 -8.90 -15.44 19.65
CA THR A 93 -9.63 -14.83 18.52
C THR A 93 -10.92 -15.59 18.20
N ASN A 94 -12.04 -15.12 18.75
CA ASN A 94 -13.39 -15.63 18.45
C ASN A 94 -14.15 -14.78 17.41
N ASP A 95 -13.59 -13.64 17.01
CA ASP A 95 -14.16 -12.66 16.07
C ASP A 95 -13.68 -12.85 14.61
N GLY A 96 -13.08 -14.01 14.32
CA GLY A 96 -12.46 -14.26 13.01
C GLY A 96 -11.30 -13.31 12.70
N TRP A 97 -10.52 -12.93 13.73
CA TRP A 97 -9.35 -12.03 13.64
C TRP A 97 -9.68 -10.57 13.33
N HIS A 98 -10.94 -10.16 13.39
CA HIS A 98 -11.36 -8.82 12.98
C HIS A 98 -10.59 -7.70 13.71
N VAL A 99 -10.57 -7.71 15.04
CA VAL A 99 -9.88 -6.68 15.84
C VAL A 99 -8.38 -6.64 15.54
N THR A 100 -7.74 -7.81 15.48
CA THR A 100 -6.31 -7.90 15.16
C THR A 100 -6.00 -7.33 13.78
N LEU A 101 -6.75 -7.73 12.75
CA LEU A 101 -6.52 -7.27 11.38
C LEU A 101 -6.81 -5.77 11.21
N CYS A 102 -7.79 -5.23 11.95
CA CYS A 102 -8.02 -3.78 12.03
C CYS A 102 -6.80 -3.05 12.63
N ASN A 103 -6.26 -3.56 13.73
CA ASN A 103 -5.06 -2.98 14.35
C ASN A 103 -3.82 -3.10 13.43
N VAL A 104 -3.65 -4.21 12.71
CA VAL A 104 -2.59 -4.36 11.69
C VAL A 104 -2.77 -3.33 10.58
N ASN A 105 -3.99 -3.11 10.08
CA ASN A 105 -4.26 -2.05 9.10
C ASN A 105 -3.87 -0.66 9.63
N ILE A 106 -4.19 -0.34 10.88
CA ILE A 106 -3.76 0.94 11.49
C ILE A 106 -2.23 1.04 11.49
N ILE A 107 -1.51 -0.02 11.86
CA ILE A 107 -0.04 -0.03 11.82
C ILE A 107 0.49 0.22 10.40
N LEU A 108 -0.08 -0.47 9.40
CA LEU A 108 0.36 -0.35 8.00
C LEU A 108 0.07 1.03 7.40
N ILE A 109 -1.00 1.68 7.84
CA ILE A 109 -1.47 2.96 7.29
C ILE A 109 -0.88 4.15 8.05
N GLU A 110 -0.85 4.10 9.37
CA GLU A 110 -0.47 5.24 10.22
C GLU A 110 1.01 5.20 10.61
N LEU A 111 1.55 4.01 10.84
CA LEU A 111 2.83 3.85 11.55
C LEU A 111 3.96 3.29 10.70
N PHE A 112 3.68 2.64 9.57
CA PHE A 112 4.68 1.89 8.78
C PHE A 112 5.95 2.69 8.43
N GLY A 113 5.77 3.94 7.98
CA GLY A 113 6.88 4.84 7.64
C GLY A 113 7.79 5.18 8.83
N ARG A 114 7.29 5.03 10.06
CA ARG A 114 8.00 5.30 11.33
C ARG A 114 8.41 4.02 12.06
N LEU A 115 8.02 2.83 11.60
CA LEU A 115 8.41 1.58 12.24
C LEU A 115 9.92 1.40 12.23
N ARG A 116 10.43 0.74 13.26
CA ARG A 116 11.80 0.22 13.27
C ARG A 116 11.98 -0.88 12.23
N ASP A 117 13.21 -1.10 11.79
CA ASP A 117 13.52 -2.10 10.76
C ASP A 117 13.23 -3.53 11.24
N ASP A 118 13.57 -3.88 12.48
CA ASP A 118 13.25 -5.18 13.10
C ASP A 118 11.74 -5.40 13.21
N VAL A 119 10.98 -4.34 13.47
CA VAL A 119 9.51 -4.40 13.53
C VAL A 119 8.91 -4.60 12.13
N ARG A 120 9.46 -3.97 11.10
CA ARG A 120 9.05 -4.20 9.71
C ARG A 120 9.27 -5.66 9.30
N GLU A 121 10.38 -6.27 9.70
CA GLU A 121 10.62 -7.70 9.51
C GLU A 121 9.56 -8.55 10.22
N GLN A 122 9.18 -8.20 11.45
CA GLN A 122 8.11 -8.89 12.17
C GLN A 122 6.71 -8.71 11.54
N VAL A 123 6.44 -7.57 10.88
CA VAL A 123 5.23 -7.41 10.06
C VAL A 123 5.23 -8.42 8.91
N ILE A 124 6.34 -8.59 8.21
CA ILE A 124 6.48 -9.59 7.14
C ILE A 124 6.28 -11.01 7.71
N TRP A 125 6.88 -11.31 8.86
CA TRP A 125 6.70 -12.58 9.55
C TRP A 125 5.23 -12.83 9.88
N PHE A 126 4.53 -11.83 10.42
CA PHE A 126 3.10 -11.92 10.75
C PHE A 126 2.26 -12.30 9.53
N PHE A 127 2.49 -11.67 8.37
CA PHE A 127 1.74 -12.00 7.15
C PHE A 127 2.02 -13.44 6.68
N LYS A 128 3.28 -13.87 6.70
CA LYS A 128 3.64 -15.26 6.34
C LYS A 128 2.94 -16.26 7.25
N GLU A 129 2.97 -16.02 8.56
CA GLU A 129 2.37 -16.92 9.54
C GLU A 129 0.84 -16.90 9.50
N ALA A 130 0.22 -15.72 9.32
CA ALA A 130 -1.22 -15.58 9.18
C ALA A 130 -1.77 -16.30 7.94
N ILE A 131 -1.06 -16.22 6.80
CA ILE A 131 -1.44 -16.98 5.59
C ILE A 131 -1.28 -18.48 5.84
N ARG A 132 -0.16 -18.92 6.44
CA ARG A 132 0.10 -20.32 6.79
C ARG A 132 -0.97 -20.90 7.73
N ALA A 133 -1.44 -20.09 8.68
CA ALA A 133 -2.48 -20.45 9.63
C ALA A 133 -3.91 -20.31 9.07
N ASN A 134 -4.08 -19.97 7.78
CA ASN A 134 -5.38 -19.71 7.14
C ASN A 134 -6.24 -18.68 7.90
N VAL A 135 -5.61 -17.61 8.39
CA VAL A 135 -6.32 -16.50 9.05
C VAL A 135 -7.37 -15.93 8.08
N PRO A 136 -8.67 -15.90 8.46
CA PRO A 136 -9.71 -15.37 7.60
C PRO A 136 -9.45 -13.91 7.22
N LYS A 137 -9.75 -13.53 5.97
CA LYS A 137 -9.68 -12.14 5.48
C LYS A 137 -8.30 -11.48 5.51
N ILE A 138 -7.21 -12.20 5.75
CA ILE A 138 -5.85 -11.65 5.72
C ILE A 138 -5.50 -11.03 4.36
N ASP A 139 -6.11 -11.54 3.28
CA ASP A 139 -6.01 -11.00 1.92
C ASP A 139 -6.54 -9.57 1.78
N ASN A 140 -7.47 -9.13 2.66
CA ASN A 140 -7.98 -7.76 2.65
C ASN A 140 -7.01 -6.74 3.27
N VAL A 141 -6.06 -7.20 4.08
CA VAL A 141 -5.03 -6.35 4.73
C VAL A 141 -3.78 -6.24 3.86
N LEU A 142 -3.47 -7.29 3.10
CA LEU A 142 -2.29 -7.37 2.23
C LEU A 142 -2.12 -6.20 1.25
N PRO A 143 -3.17 -5.63 0.62
CA PRO A 143 -3.05 -4.42 -0.20
C PRO A 143 -2.39 -3.24 0.52
N ASN A 144 -2.62 -3.07 1.83
CA ASN A 144 -2.02 -1.97 2.59
C ASN A 144 -0.54 -2.22 2.88
N LEU A 145 -0.11 -3.48 3.02
CA LEU A 145 1.31 -3.81 3.06
C LEU A 145 1.98 -3.52 1.72
N ILE A 146 1.37 -3.97 0.60
CA ILE A 146 1.88 -3.72 -0.75
C ILE A 146 1.97 -2.22 -1.04
N ARG A 147 0.98 -1.43 -0.61
CA ARG A 147 0.93 0.02 -0.81
C ARG A 147 2.17 0.75 -0.27
N ASN A 148 2.79 0.23 0.79
CA ASN A 148 3.98 0.83 1.39
C ASN A 148 5.23 0.75 0.47
N ILE A 149 5.21 -0.07 -0.58
CA ILE A 149 6.25 -0.07 -1.64
C ILE A 149 6.23 1.26 -2.43
N ASN A 150 5.10 1.96 -2.47
CA ASN A 150 4.91 3.17 -3.26
C ASN A 150 5.22 4.47 -2.47
N ASP A 151 6.10 4.43 -1.47
CA ASP A 151 6.48 5.61 -0.68
C ASP A 151 7.63 6.42 -1.30
N GLY A 152 8.46 5.82 -2.16
CA GLY A 152 9.59 6.50 -2.80
C GLY A 152 10.70 6.92 -1.84
N GLY A 153 11.64 7.72 -2.33
CA GLY A 153 12.77 8.23 -1.55
C GLY A 153 13.94 7.24 -1.49
N ASP A 154 14.10 6.52 -0.37
CA ASP A 154 15.16 5.52 -0.20
C ASP A 154 14.83 4.24 -0.98
N PHE A 155 15.33 4.17 -2.21
CA PHE A 155 15.10 3.04 -3.10
C PHE A 155 15.62 1.70 -2.54
N GLY A 156 16.62 1.72 -1.66
CA GLY A 156 17.12 0.53 -1.00
C GLY A 156 16.11 -0.03 0.02
N GLN A 157 15.42 0.84 0.76
CA GLN A 157 14.30 0.43 1.63
C GLN A 157 13.10 -0.05 0.82
N VAL A 158 12.73 0.67 -0.25
CA VAL A 158 11.64 0.28 -1.15
C VAL A 158 11.90 -1.12 -1.73
N SER A 159 13.10 -1.37 -2.24
CA SER A 159 13.49 -2.66 -2.83
C SER A 159 13.51 -3.80 -1.80
N ARG A 160 13.95 -3.54 -0.56
CA ARG A 160 13.90 -4.53 0.53
C ARG A 160 12.47 -4.94 0.86
N LEU A 161 11.56 -3.96 0.99
CA LEU A 161 10.15 -4.23 1.23
C LEU A 161 9.51 -4.98 0.05
N ALA A 162 9.78 -4.53 -1.18
CA ALA A 162 9.29 -5.17 -2.39
C ALA A 162 9.72 -6.64 -2.47
N ASN A 163 10.99 -6.95 -2.21
CA ASN A 163 11.48 -8.33 -2.17
C ASN A 163 10.81 -9.18 -1.06
N ALA A 164 10.57 -8.60 0.12
CA ALA A 164 9.91 -9.28 1.21
C ALA A 164 8.44 -9.61 0.89
N VAL A 165 7.70 -8.64 0.32
CA VAL A 165 6.31 -8.82 -0.15
C VAL A 165 6.24 -9.79 -1.32
N LEU A 166 7.18 -9.71 -2.26
CA LEU A 166 7.31 -10.67 -3.36
C LEU A 166 7.51 -12.09 -2.82
N GLY A 167 8.34 -12.27 -1.78
CA GLY A 167 8.46 -13.54 -1.09
C GLY A 167 7.13 -14.05 -0.53
N ILE A 168 6.33 -13.21 0.13
CA ILE A 168 4.99 -13.60 0.59
C ILE A 168 4.13 -14.09 -0.58
N LEU A 169 4.13 -13.37 -1.70
CA LEU A 169 3.26 -13.70 -2.83
C LEU A 169 3.75 -14.93 -3.61
N ASP A 170 5.05 -15.05 -3.85
CA ASP A 170 5.66 -16.19 -4.55
C ASP A 170 5.52 -17.50 -3.76
N ASP A 171 5.75 -17.45 -2.45
CA ASP A 171 5.69 -18.63 -1.57
C ASP A 171 4.24 -19.16 -1.46
N ASN A 172 3.23 -18.35 -1.81
CA ASN A 172 1.81 -18.64 -1.56
C ASN A 172 0.94 -18.56 -2.83
N ARG A 173 1.47 -18.90 -4.01
CA ARG A 173 0.72 -18.83 -5.29
C ARG A 173 -0.59 -19.62 -5.29
N GLU A 174 -0.63 -20.81 -4.70
CA GLU A 174 -1.88 -21.61 -4.62
C GLU A 174 -2.94 -20.93 -3.75
N TRP A 175 -2.52 -20.35 -2.63
CA TRP A 175 -3.41 -19.55 -1.80
C TRP A 175 -3.97 -18.37 -2.59
N ILE A 176 -3.13 -17.63 -3.33
CA ILE A 176 -3.58 -16.52 -4.20
C ILE A 176 -4.58 -17.01 -5.26
N ARG A 177 -4.34 -18.16 -5.92
CA ARG A 177 -5.28 -18.74 -6.89
C ARG A 177 -6.64 -18.98 -6.26
N SER A 178 -6.68 -19.49 -5.04
CA SER A 178 -7.92 -19.81 -4.32
C SER A 178 -8.76 -18.58 -3.92
N LEU A 179 -8.14 -17.40 -3.79
CA LEU A 179 -8.84 -16.19 -3.37
C LEU A 179 -9.87 -15.74 -4.42
N LYS A 180 -11.02 -15.25 -3.97
CA LYS A 180 -12.07 -14.70 -4.85
C LYS A 180 -12.14 -13.19 -4.66
N LYS A 181 -12.10 -12.42 -5.76
CA LYS A 181 -12.14 -10.95 -5.75
C LYS A 181 -11.00 -10.35 -4.92
N ALA A 182 -9.78 -10.84 -5.13
CA ALA A 182 -8.63 -10.48 -4.30
C ALA A 182 -8.07 -9.12 -4.71
N THR A 183 -8.32 -8.07 -3.92
CA THR A 183 -7.75 -6.73 -4.14
C THR A 183 -6.23 -6.72 -4.19
N ALA A 184 -5.58 -7.67 -3.51
CA ALA A 184 -4.12 -7.78 -3.48
C ALA A 184 -3.49 -7.99 -4.87
N ALA A 185 -4.16 -8.72 -5.77
CA ALA A 185 -3.62 -9.01 -7.10
C ALA A 185 -3.45 -7.75 -7.99
N PRO A 186 -4.50 -6.94 -8.25
CA PRO A 186 -4.34 -5.68 -8.98
C PRO A 186 -3.42 -4.69 -8.27
N VAL A 187 -3.43 -4.62 -6.93
CA VAL A 187 -2.54 -3.71 -6.18
C VAL A 187 -1.07 -4.13 -6.31
N ALA A 188 -0.77 -5.43 -6.22
CA ALA A 188 0.56 -5.97 -6.48
C ALA A 188 1.00 -5.68 -7.92
N LEU A 189 0.13 -5.91 -8.90
CA LEU A 189 0.44 -5.63 -10.31
C LEU A 189 0.80 -4.17 -10.54
N LEU A 190 0.05 -3.22 -9.95
CA LEU A 190 0.37 -1.79 -10.04
C LEU A 190 1.74 -1.47 -9.41
N ALA A 191 2.02 -1.98 -8.21
CA ALA A 191 3.27 -1.71 -7.51
C ALA A 191 4.50 -2.30 -8.23
N PHE A 192 4.45 -3.58 -8.57
CA PHE A 192 5.59 -4.27 -9.18
C PHE A 192 5.81 -3.88 -10.65
N SER A 193 4.76 -3.65 -11.45
CA SER A 193 4.94 -3.18 -12.84
C SER A 193 5.62 -1.81 -12.92
N ARG A 194 5.37 -0.93 -11.94
CA ARG A 194 6.08 0.34 -11.77
C ARG A 194 7.55 0.09 -11.42
N LEU A 195 7.79 -0.69 -10.35
CA LEU A 195 9.11 -0.90 -9.79
C LEU A 195 10.08 -1.60 -10.76
N ILE A 196 9.60 -2.57 -11.54
CA ILE A 196 10.39 -3.25 -12.58
C ILE A 196 11.04 -2.24 -13.53
N GLY A 197 10.29 -1.21 -13.94
CA GLY A 197 10.78 -0.14 -14.82
C GLY A 197 11.92 0.66 -14.20
N ASP A 198 11.82 0.97 -12.91
CA ASP A 198 12.83 1.74 -12.16
C ASP A 198 14.14 0.94 -11.96
N GLN A 199 14.03 -0.39 -11.89
CA GLN A 199 15.15 -1.31 -11.72
C GLN A 199 15.91 -1.62 -13.03
N MET A 200 15.37 -1.28 -14.21
CA MET A 200 15.92 -1.73 -15.50
C MET A 200 17.36 -1.28 -15.75
N ALA A 201 17.73 -0.08 -15.27
CA ALA A 201 19.05 0.49 -15.49
C ALA A 201 20.14 -0.06 -14.54
N PHE A 202 19.77 -0.94 -13.61
CA PHE A 202 20.61 -1.31 -12.47
C PHE A 202 20.76 -2.84 -12.35
N PRO A 203 21.91 -3.40 -12.78
CA PRO A 203 22.15 -4.85 -12.74
C PRO A 203 22.02 -5.50 -11.36
N ALA A 204 22.25 -4.73 -10.29
CA ALA A 204 22.12 -5.19 -8.91
C ALA A 204 20.69 -5.71 -8.58
N PHE A 205 19.67 -5.32 -9.36
CA PHE A 205 18.29 -5.75 -9.17
C PHE A 205 17.86 -6.86 -10.14
N ASP A 206 18.73 -7.42 -10.98
CA ASP A 206 18.34 -8.37 -12.04
C ASP A 206 17.58 -9.60 -11.52
N ASN A 207 18.02 -10.17 -10.39
CA ASN A 207 17.33 -11.31 -9.77
C ASN A 207 15.94 -10.90 -9.25
N LEU A 208 15.86 -9.79 -8.51
CA LEU A 208 14.60 -9.26 -8.00
C LEU A 208 13.63 -8.98 -9.15
N ARG A 209 14.07 -8.24 -10.16
CA ARG A 209 13.30 -7.89 -11.36
C ARG A 209 12.75 -9.11 -12.08
N THR A 210 13.57 -10.16 -12.24
CA THR A 210 13.14 -11.42 -12.87
C THR A 210 11.99 -12.06 -12.11
N ARG A 211 12.09 -12.12 -10.78
CA ARG A 211 11.03 -12.67 -9.93
C ARG A 211 9.76 -11.80 -9.97
N GLU A 212 9.91 -10.47 -9.94
CA GLU A 212 8.79 -9.54 -10.07
C GLU A 212 8.06 -9.68 -11.41
N ILE A 213 8.79 -9.86 -12.53
CA ILE A 213 8.20 -10.12 -13.85
C ILE A 213 7.38 -11.41 -13.81
N LYS A 214 7.92 -12.48 -13.22
CA LYS A 214 7.19 -13.76 -13.09
C LYS A 214 5.97 -13.67 -12.20
N LEU A 215 6.02 -12.88 -11.13
CA LEU A 215 4.84 -12.59 -10.32
C LEU A 215 3.80 -11.82 -11.15
N CYS A 216 4.18 -10.75 -11.83
CA CYS A 216 3.25 -9.96 -12.65
C CYS A 216 2.62 -10.81 -13.77
N GLU A 217 3.41 -11.67 -14.43
CA GLU A 217 2.92 -12.64 -15.41
C GLU A 217 1.87 -13.58 -14.79
N PHE A 218 2.19 -14.17 -13.63
CA PHE A 218 1.26 -15.03 -12.88
C PHE A 218 -0.05 -14.30 -12.55
N LEU A 219 0.02 -13.08 -12.02
CA LEU A 219 -1.17 -12.31 -11.66
C LEU A 219 -2.06 -12.01 -12.88
N VAL A 220 -1.46 -11.60 -13.99
CA VAL A 220 -2.21 -11.29 -15.22
C VAL A 220 -2.83 -12.54 -15.84
N ARG A 221 -2.15 -13.68 -15.84
CA ARG A 221 -2.64 -14.92 -16.47
C ARG A 221 -3.62 -15.69 -15.58
N GLU A 222 -3.34 -15.79 -14.30
CA GLU A 222 -4.05 -16.69 -13.38
C GLU A 222 -5.07 -15.94 -12.50
N LYS A 223 -4.88 -14.63 -12.30
CA LYS A 223 -5.79 -13.75 -11.52
C LYS A 223 -6.39 -12.65 -12.39
N PHE A 224 -6.57 -12.91 -13.70
CA PHE A 224 -7.11 -11.94 -14.64
C PHE A 224 -8.45 -11.34 -14.19
N SER A 225 -9.34 -12.15 -13.63
CA SER A 225 -10.65 -11.70 -13.12
C SER A 225 -10.56 -10.61 -12.05
N ASP A 226 -9.46 -10.58 -11.29
CA ASP A 226 -9.20 -9.54 -10.29
C ASP A 226 -8.48 -8.34 -10.94
N CYS A 227 -7.48 -8.61 -11.79
CA CYS A 227 -6.73 -7.58 -12.51
C CYS A 227 -7.61 -6.73 -13.45
N VAL A 228 -8.65 -7.32 -14.04
CA VAL A 228 -9.57 -6.62 -14.95
C VAL A 228 -10.36 -5.49 -14.28
N LEU A 229 -10.39 -5.45 -12.94
CA LEU A 229 -11.00 -4.37 -12.15
C LEU A 229 -10.22 -3.05 -12.25
N LEU A 230 -8.97 -3.10 -12.71
CA LEU A 230 -8.21 -1.92 -13.11
C LEU A 230 -8.74 -1.32 -14.42
N GLY A 231 -9.58 -2.03 -15.19
CA GLY A 231 -10.10 -1.54 -16.46
C GLY A 231 -8.98 -1.14 -17.41
N ARG A 232 -9.11 0.02 -18.06
CA ARG A 232 -8.08 0.58 -18.95
C ARG A 232 -6.72 0.75 -18.27
N ASP A 233 -6.68 1.00 -16.97
CA ASP A 233 -5.43 1.16 -16.24
C ASP A 233 -4.62 -0.15 -16.13
N LEU A 234 -5.24 -1.31 -16.38
CA LEU A 234 -4.51 -2.57 -16.57
C LEU A 234 -3.55 -2.47 -17.76
N LEU A 235 -3.97 -1.83 -18.85
CA LEU A 235 -3.14 -1.69 -20.05
C LEU A 235 -1.90 -0.83 -19.76
N LEU A 236 -1.99 0.19 -18.91
CA LEU A 236 -0.81 0.95 -18.48
C LEU A 236 0.23 0.07 -17.78
N ALA A 237 -0.21 -0.83 -16.89
CA ALA A 237 0.69 -1.78 -16.22
C ALA A 237 1.37 -2.73 -17.22
N ILE A 238 0.61 -3.26 -18.19
CA ILE A 238 1.13 -4.16 -19.22
C ILE A 238 2.03 -3.41 -20.21
N MET A 239 1.73 -2.14 -20.53
CA MET A 239 2.57 -1.28 -21.38
C MET A 239 3.96 -1.06 -20.77
N ARG A 240 4.05 -0.81 -19.46
CA ARG A 240 5.34 -0.65 -18.76
C ARG A 240 6.26 -1.85 -18.96
N LEU A 241 5.68 -3.05 -19.04
CA LEU A 241 6.41 -4.32 -19.09
C LEU A 241 6.59 -4.87 -20.51
N SER A 242 6.05 -4.19 -21.53
CA SER A 242 5.98 -4.65 -22.93
C SER A 242 7.31 -5.07 -23.58
N LYS A 243 8.45 -4.58 -23.07
CA LYS A 243 9.79 -4.95 -23.57
C LYS A 243 10.31 -6.28 -23.02
N THR A 244 9.61 -6.89 -22.07
CA THR A 244 9.96 -8.21 -21.53
C THR A 244 9.33 -9.31 -22.39
N PRO A 245 10.02 -10.44 -22.64
CA PRO A 245 9.46 -11.53 -23.45
C PRO A 245 8.12 -12.07 -22.93
N GLU A 246 7.94 -12.13 -21.62
CA GLU A 246 6.71 -12.55 -20.95
C GLU A 246 5.53 -11.65 -21.33
N PHE A 247 5.74 -10.33 -21.27
CA PHE A 247 4.68 -9.38 -21.57
C PHE A 247 4.50 -9.13 -23.06
N GLU A 248 5.50 -9.37 -23.90
CA GLU A 248 5.30 -9.48 -25.35
C GLU A 248 4.32 -10.61 -25.68
N ALA A 249 4.46 -11.77 -25.02
CA ALA A 249 3.51 -12.88 -25.19
C ALA A 249 2.12 -12.54 -24.66
N ILE A 250 2.01 -11.86 -23.50
CA ILE A 250 0.72 -11.36 -22.98
C ILE A 250 0.07 -10.39 -23.97
N TRP A 251 0.82 -9.47 -24.57
CA TRP A 251 0.30 -8.55 -25.60
C TRP A 251 -0.24 -9.29 -26.82
N LYS A 252 0.49 -10.30 -27.32
CA LYS A 252 0.01 -11.14 -28.42
C LYS A 252 -1.29 -11.85 -28.06
N ASP A 253 -1.36 -12.43 -26.85
CA ASP A 253 -2.58 -13.08 -26.38
C ASP A 253 -3.74 -12.09 -26.23
N LEU A 254 -3.51 -10.87 -25.72
CA LEU A 254 -4.55 -9.85 -25.53
C LEU A 254 -5.18 -9.39 -26.86
N ILE A 255 -4.38 -9.32 -27.92
CA ILE A 255 -4.80 -8.84 -29.23
C ILE A 255 -5.40 -9.98 -30.06
N TYR A 256 -4.75 -11.14 -30.09
CA TYR A 256 -5.07 -12.21 -31.04
C TYR A 256 -5.82 -13.40 -30.41
N ALA A 257 -5.79 -13.55 -29.08
CA ALA A 257 -6.41 -14.68 -28.39
C ALA A 257 -6.98 -14.29 -27.00
N PRO A 258 -7.82 -13.25 -26.88
CA PRO A 258 -8.27 -12.72 -25.59
C PRO A 258 -9.04 -13.75 -24.74
N ALA A 259 -9.66 -14.74 -25.37
CA ALA A 259 -10.33 -15.85 -24.69
C ALA A 259 -9.40 -16.68 -23.77
N LYS A 260 -8.08 -16.59 -23.92
CA LYS A 260 -7.10 -17.20 -23.00
C LYS A 260 -7.13 -16.61 -21.59
N PHE A 261 -7.59 -15.36 -21.45
CA PHE A 261 -7.65 -14.67 -20.15
C PHE A 261 -8.98 -14.89 -19.43
N ALA A 262 -10.09 -14.79 -20.16
CA ALA A 262 -11.41 -15.12 -19.65
C ALA A 262 -12.37 -15.48 -20.80
N PRO A 263 -13.32 -16.41 -20.57
CA PRO A 263 -14.38 -16.68 -21.53
C PRO A 263 -15.14 -15.38 -21.87
N ASN A 264 -15.32 -15.09 -23.16
CA ASN A 264 -16.02 -13.90 -23.67
C ASN A 264 -15.34 -12.55 -23.40
N PHE A 265 -14.06 -12.53 -23.03
CA PHE A 265 -13.31 -11.29 -22.92
C PHE A 265 -13.11 -10.67 -24.33
N GLY A 266 -13.62 -9.46 -24.53
CA GLY A 266 -13.58 -8.67 -25.76
C GLY A 266 -12.22 -8.02 -26.07
N GLY A 267 -11.17 -8.41 -25.35
CA GLY A 267 -9.80 -7.97 -25.61
C GLY A 267 -9.53 -6.52 -25.20
N VAL A 268 -8.53 -5.92 -25.85
CA VAL A 268 -8.03 -4.58 -25.54
C VAL A 268 -9.13 -3.51 -25.60
N ILE A 269 -10.04 -3.62 -26.58
CA ILE A 269 -11.13 -2.65 -26.76
C ILE A 269 -12.06 -2.65 -25.53
N GLU A 270 -12.44 -3.83 -25.01
CA GLU A 270 -13.26 -3.91 -23.79
C GLU A 270 -12.57 -3.24 -22.60
N LEU A 271 -11.25 -3.46 -22.42
CA LEU A 271 -10.50 -2.80 -21.36
C LEU A 271 -10.46 -1.29 -21.51
N MET A 272 -10.25 -0.78 -22.73
CA MET A 272 -10.17 0.67 -22.99
C MET A 272 -11.46 1.40 -22.61
N TYR A 273 -12.63 0.79 -22.85
CA TYR A 273 -13.94 1.34 -22.47
C TYR A 273 -14.31 1.08 -21.01
N ARG A 274 -13.62 0.18 -20.31
CA ARG A 274 -13.85 -0.06 -18.88
C ARG A 274 -13.05 0.93 -18.03
N PRO A 275 -13.68 1.83 -17.26
CA PRO A 275 -12.95 2.68 -16.33
C PRO A 275 -12.29 1.85 -15.21
N CYS A 276 -11.20 2.36 -14.66
CA CYS A 276 -10.59 1.79 -13.47
C CYS A 276 -11.54 1.96 -12.27
N THR A 277 -11.65 0.93 -11.42
CA THR A 277 -12.44 1.04 -10.20
C THR A 277 -11.82 2.12 -9.28
N PRO A 278 -12.57 3.15 -8.84
CA PRO A 278 -12.00 4.37 -8.25
C PRO A 278 -11.04 4.15 -7.07
N TYR A 279 -11.31 3.16 -6.21
CA TYR A 279 -10.47 2.96 -5.02
C TYR A 279 -9.03 2.52 -5.35
N PHE A 280 -8.77 1.94 -6.54
CA PHE A 280 -7.41 1.53 -6.93
C PHE A 280 -6.47 2.71 -7.13
N PHE A 281 -6.99 3.90 -7.41
CA PHE A 281 -6.16 5.11 -7.51
C PHE A 281 -5.44 5.40 -6.18
N HIS A 282 -6.06 5.10 -5.04
CA HIS A 282 -5.41 5.28 -3.74
C HIS A 282 -4.18 4.38 -3.57
N TYR A 283 -4.12 3.22 -4.23
CA TYR A 283 -3.02 2.28 -4.09
C TYR A 283 -1.82 2.57 -4.99
N ARG A 284 -1.95 3.50 -5.96
CA ARG A 284 -0.86 3.93 -6.86
C ARG A 284 0.27 4.66 -6.13
N THR A 285 -0.02 5.24 -4.98
CA THR A 285 0.93 5.94 -4.11
C THR A 285 0.80 5.47 -2.67
N SER A 286 1.84 5.70 -1.85
CA SER A 286 1.71 5.47 -0.42
C SER A 286 0.61 6.34 0.21
N ILE A 287 0.13 5.92 1.37
CA ILE A 287 -0.83 6.72 2.14
C ILE A 287 -0.22 8.08 2.55
N THR A 288 1.08 8.12 2.87
CA THR A 288 1.80 9.34 3.21
C THR A 288 1.75 10.35 2.08
N ILE A 289 2.08 9.92 0.86
CA ILE A 289 2.02 10.76 -0.34
C ILE A 289 0.58 11.21 -0.58
N PHE A 290 -0.39 10.29 -0.51
CA PHE A 290 -1.80 10.61 -0.73
C PHE A 290 -2.30 11.69 0.24
N ARG A 291 -2.02 11.57 1.54
CA ARG A 291 -2.42 12.57 2.56
C ARG A 291 -1.77 13.94 2.36
N LYS A 292 -0.51 13.96 1.92
CA LYS A 292 0.17 15.22 1.59
C LYS A 292 -0.49 15.90 0.40
N ILE A 293 -0.83 15.14 -0.64
CA ILE A 293 -1.57 15.68 -1.79
C ILE A 293 -2.95 16.17 -1.38
N ASP A 294 -3.69 15.38 -0.59
CA ASP A 294 -5.00 15.76 -0.07
C ASP A 294 -4.92 17.07 0.73
N PHE A 295 -3.93 17.20 1.62
CA PHE A 295 -3.68 18.45 2.35
C PHE A 295 -3.38 19.62 1.41
N ILE A 296 -2.51 19.44 0.40
CA ILE A 296 -2.16 20.50 -0.55
C ILE A 296 -3.40 20.97 -1.31
N ILE A 297 -4.23 20.04 -1.79
CA ILE A 297 -5.46 20.36 -2.54
C ILE A 297 -6.48 21.05 -1.64
N ASN A 298 -6.73 20.51 -0.45
CA ASN A 298 -7.89 20.89 0.36
C ASN A 298 -7.60 21.98 1.39
N LYS A 299 -6.33 22.22 1.75
CA LYS A 299 -5.94 23.07 2.88
C LYS A 299 -4.95 24.18 2.53
N VAL A 300 -4.27 24.11 1.39
CA VAL A 300 -3.29 25.13 0.98
C VAL A 300 -3.94 26.10 0.00
N LYS A 301 -3.82 27.40 0.26
CA LYS A 301 -4.32 28.45 -0.65
C LYS A 301 -3.55 28.45 -1.97
N LEU A 302 -4.26 28.71 -3.07
CA LEU A 302 -3.66 28.86 -4.40
C LEU A 302 -2.52 29.89 -4.35
N GLY A 303 -1.40 29.60 -5.01
CA GLY A 303 -0.18 30.41 -4.98
C GLY A 303 0.81 30.05 -3.85
N ASN A 304 0.38 29.35 -2.79
CA ASN A 304 1.25 28.96 -1.68
C ASN A 304 1.68 27.47 -1.73
N HIS A 305 1.47 26.80 -2.85
CA HIS A 305 1.67 25.35 -2.97
C HIS A 305 3.15 24.96 -3.09
N GLU A 306 4.00 25.85 -3.63
CA GLU A 306 5.37 25.55 -4.05
C GLU A 306 6.21 24.92 -2.93
N ARG A 307 6.19 25.48 -1.72
CA ARG A 307 6.97 24.96 -0.60
C ARG A 307 6.52 23.56 -0.17
N HIS A 308 5.22 23.29 -0.17
CA HIS A 308 4.68 21.98 0.18
C HIS A 308 5.02 20.93 -0.88
N LEU A 309 4.91 21.31 -2.16
CA LEU A 309 5.29 20.47 -3.29
C LEU A 309 6.80 20.17 -3.30
N GLU A 310 7.62 21.14 -2.93
CA GLU A 310 9.06 20.93 -2.81
C GLU A 310 9.43 19.96 -1.68
N TRP A 311 8.72 20.01 -0.54
CA TRP A 311 8.87 19.00 0.52
C TRP A 311 8.45 17.61 0.07
N LEU A 312 7.33 17.50 -0.65
CA LEU A 312 6.88 16.23 -1.25
C LEU A 312 7.95 15.68 -2.20
N ARG A 313 8.48 16.53 -3.10
CA ARG A 313 9.51 16.15 -4.06
C ARG A 313 10.78 15.68 -3.39
N LYS A 314 11.32 16.46 -2.45
CA LYS A 314 12.56 16.11 -1.73
C LYS A 314 12.44 14.78 -0.99
N GLN A 315 11.29 14.52 -0.37
CA GLN A 315 11.11 13.32 0.44
C GLN A 315 10.79 12.07 -0.38
N HIS A 316 9.99 12.19 -1.45
CA HIS A 316 9.42 11.01 -2.13
C HIS A 316 9.80 10.88 -3.60
N LEU A 317 10.15 11.98 -4.29
CA LEU A 317 10.35 12.01 -5.75
C LEU A 317 11.79 12.30 -6.18
N SER A 318 12.73 12.27 -5.23
CA SER A 318 14.15 12.54 -5.45
C SER A 318 14.98 11.28 -5.73
N GLY A 319 14.45 10.10 -5.39
CA GLY A 319 15.08 8.81 -5.60
C GLY A 319 15.01 8.29 -7.04
N ILE A 320 15.57 7.11 -7.26
CA ILE A 320 15.59 6.40 -8.56
C ILE A 320 14.18 6.23 -9.14
N ASP A 321 13.20 5.95 -8.27
CA ASP A 321 11.80 5.72 -8.61
C ASP A 321 10.95 7.00 -8.66
N GLY A 322 11.57 8.17 -8.45
CA GLY A 322 10.86 9.45 -8.43
C GLY A 322 10.13 9.75 -9.75
N GLY A 323 10.71 9.32 -10.88
CA GLY A 323 10.09 9.52 -12.19
C GLY A 323 8.83 8.68 -12.41
N SER A 324 8.86 7.41 -12.02
CA SER A 324 7.69 6.55 -12.15
C SER A 324 6.58 6.95 -11.18
N LEU A 325 6.92 7.35 -9.95
CA LEU A 325 5.98 7.87 -8.94
C LEU A 325 5.35 9.20 -9.35
N ARG A 326 6.08 10.07 -10.07
CA ARG A 326 5.51 11.30 -10.64
C ARG A 326 4.39 10.98 -11.63
N GLY A 327 4.57 9.96 -12.49
CA GLY A 327 3.52 9.49 -13.38
C GLY A 327 2.29 8.96 -12.62
N GLU A 328 2.50 8.19 -11.56
CA GLU A 328 1.42 7.73 -10.68
C GLU A 328 0.67 8.89 -10.01
N LEU A 329 1.40 9.92 -9.55
CA LEU A 329 0.80 11.12 -8.97
C LEU A 329 -0.06 11.89 -9.97
N VAL A 330 0.42 12.06 -11.20
CA VAL A 330 -0.37 12.68 -12.28
C VAL A 330 -1.66 11.88 -12.50
N ARG A 331 -1.58 10.54 -12.53
CA ARG A 331 -2.76 9.69 -12.68
C ARG A 331 -3.74 9.86 -11.52
N VAL A 332 -3.26 9.84 -10.27
CA VAL A 332 -4.09 10.05 -9.07
C VAL A 332 -4.75 11.43 -9.05
N LEU A 333 -3.98 12.49 -9.33
CA LEU A 333 -4.52 13.85 -9.41
C LEU A 333 -5.59 14.00 -10.49
N SER A 334 -5.43 13.26 -11.59
CA SER A 334 -6.41 13.21 -12.67
C SER A 334 -7.72 12.54 -12.27
N THR A 335 -7.81 11.86 -11.11
CA THR A 335 -8.98 11.08 -10.69
C THR A 335 -9.51 11.41 -9.30
N ILE A 336 -8.82 12.24 -8.51
CA ILE A 336 -9.30 12.68 -7.19
C ILE A 336 -10.62 13.43 -7.35
N ILE A 337 -11.69 12.91 -6.75
CA ILE A 337 -12.97 13.60 -6.62
C ILE A 337 -12.88 14.47 -5.38
N VAL A 338 -13.14 15.77 -5.52
CA VAL A 338 -13.35 16.64 -4.35
C VAL A 338 -14.74 16.30 -3.79
N PRO A 339 -14.85 15.62 -2.63
CA PRO A 339 -16.12 15.02 -2.21
C PRO A 339 -17.14 16.03 -1.67
N ASP A 340 -16.67 17.21 -1.24
CA ASP A 340 -17.51 18.20 -0.57
C ASP A 340 -17.70 19.44 -1.47
N PRO A 341 -18.90 19.65 -2.04
CA PRO A 341 -19.21 20.85 -2.81
C PRO A 341 -19.21 22.14 -1.97
N ASN A 342 -19.24 22.05 -0.64
CA ASN A 342 -19.08 23.20 0.27
C ASN A 342 -17.63 23.42 0.70
N ALA A 343 -16.72 22.50 0.39
CA ALA A 343 -15.32 22.76 0.63
C ALA A 343 -14.87 23.84 -0.36
N ALA A 344 -14.22 24.88 0.15
CA ALA A 344 -13.60 25.93 -0.65
C ALA A 344 -12.35 25.40 -1.39
N VAL A 345 -12.47 24.26 -2.07
CA VAL A 345 -11.41 23.68 -2.89
C VAL A 345 -11.44 24.39 -4.22
N ASP A 346 -10.31 25.00 -4.54
CA ASP A 346 -10.12 25.66 -5.82
C ASP A 346 -10.17 24.59 -6.94
N PRO A 347 -11.09 24.71 -7.93
CA PRO A 347 -11.16 23.79 -9.07
C PRO A 347 -9.83 23.64 -9.81
N LEU A 348 -8.97 24.67 -9.77
CA LEU A 348 -7.67 24.70 -10.43
C LEU A 348 -6.54 24.07 -9.60
N ALA A 349 -6.73 23.76 -8.32
CA ALA A 349 -5.66 23.26 -7.45
C ALA A 349 -4.96 22.02 -8.04
N ARG A 350 -5.75 21.06 -8.55
CA ARG A 350 -5.21 19.84 -9.19
C ARG A 350 -4.40 20.16 -10.44
N ALA A 351 -4.88 21.06 -11.28
CA ALA A 351 -4.20 21.48 -12.50
C ALA A 351 -2.88 22.19 -12.22
N VAL A 352 -2.85 23.06 -11.20
CA VAL A 352 -1.63 23.73 -10.75
C VAL A 352 -0.60 22.74 -10.24
N ILE A 353 -1.00 21.75 -9.43
CA ILE A 353 -0.10 20.71 -8.94
C ILE A 353 0.47 19.88 -10.10
N ILE A 354 -0.37 19.45 -11.06
CA ILE A 354 0.07 18.70 -12.25
C ILE A 354 1.07 19.54 -13.07
N SER A 355 0.76 20.83 -13.28
CA SER A 355 1.61 21.77 -14.02
C SER A 355 2.95 22.03 -13.33
N TRP A 356 2.99 21.95 -12.00
CA TRP A 356 4.23 22.02 -11.23
C TRP A 356 5.01 20.70 -11.28
N LEU A 357 4.33 19.55 -11.23
CA LEU A 357 4.96 18.23 -11.24
C LEU A 357 5.64 17.91 -12.57
N MET A 358 4.96 18.13 -13.70
CA MET A 358 5.46 17.71 -15.02
C MET A 358 6.86 18.23 -15.35
N PRO A 359 7.19 19.54 -15.20
CA PRO A 359 8.52 20.07 -15.50
C PRO A 359 9.65 19.49 -14.64
N THR A 360 9.33 18.86 -13.51
CA THR A 360 10.34 18.23 -12.64
C THR A 360 10.78 16.84 -13.13
N SER A 361 10.27 16.38 -14.28
CA SER A 361 10.70 15.14 -14.91
C SER A 361 12.18 15.20 -15.33
N LEU A 362 12.91 14.10 -15.15
CA LEU A 362 14.36 14.06 -15.39
C LEU A 362 14.73 13.61 -16.80
N SER A 363 13.76 13.07 -17.57
CA SER A 363 13.99 12.64 -18.96
C SER A 363 12.79 12.93 -19.87
N PRO A 364 13.01 13.04 -21.20
CA PRO A 364 11.91 13.14 -22.16
C PRO A 364 10.93 11.97 -22.09
N ALA A 365 11.44 10.75 -21.89
CA ALA A 365 10.61 9.55 -21.79
C ALA A 365 9.66 9.62 -20.59
N GLU A 366 10.15 10.08 -19.44
CA GLU A 366 9.36 10.28 -18.24
C GLU A 366 8.28 11.36 -18.42
N MET A 367 8.63 12.48 -19.07
CA MET A 367 7.67 13.53 -19.43
C MET A 367 6.56 12.99 -20.33
N GLN A 368 6.90 12.17 -21.33
CA GLN A 368 5.89 11.55 -22.21
C GLN A 368 5.00 10.57 -21.44
N TRP A 369 5.58 9.82 -20.49
CA TRP A 369 4.80 8.95 -19.61
C TRP A 369 3.82 9.73 -18.73
N CYS A 370 4.23 10.86 -18.16
CA CYS A 370 3.34 11.74 -17.40
C CYS A 370 2.20 12.29 -18.25
N LYS A 371 2.48 12.69 -19.50
CA LYS A 371 1.43 13.11 -20.45
C LYS A 371 0.46 11.99 -20.74
N LEU A 372 0.95 10.77 -21.00
CA LEU A 372 0.10 9.61 -21.21
C LEU A 372 -0.83 9.37 -20.00
N MET A 373 -0.30 9.44 -18.78
CA MET A 373 -1.07 9.29 -17.55
C MET A 373 -2.17 10.36 -17.38
N LEU A 374 -1.87 11.61 -17.77
CA LEU A 374 -2.82 12.72 -17.73
C LEU A 374 -3.96 12.55 -18.74
N PHE A 375 -3.63 12.13 -19.96
CA PHE A 375 -4.59 11.97 -21.05
C PHE A 375 -5.23 10.58 -21.10
N TRP A 376 -4.92 9.68 -20.15
CA TRP A 376 -5.31 8.27 -20.26
C TRP A 376 -6.81 8.04 -20.39
N ASP A 377 -7.62 8.78 -19.63
CA ASP A 377 -9.08 8.66 -19.68
C ASP A 377 -9.68 9.22 -20.99
N TRP A 378 -8.94 10.01 -21.76
CA TRP A 378 -9.42 10.56 -23.03
C TRP A 378 -9.51 9.51 -24.13
N PHE A 379 -8.66 8.48 -24.09
CA PHE A 379 -8.67 7.42 -25.10
C PHE A 379 -9.92 6.52 -25.06
N GLY A 380 -10.65 6.52 -23.95
CA GLY A 380 -11.92 5.81 -23.79
C GLY A 380 -12.96 6.70 -23.10
N PHE A 381 -12.96 7.99 -23.44
CA PHE A 381 -13.88 8.95 -22.85
C PHE A 381 -15.31 8.58 -23.17
N ASP A 382 -16.15 8.61 -22.14
CA ASP A 382 -17.59 8.40 -22.22
C ASP A 382 -18.22 9.38 -21.22
N PRO A 383 -19.05 10.33 -21.67
CA PRO A 383 -19.64 11.32 -20.78
C PRO A 383 -20.55 10.71 -19.70
N ALA A 384 -21.05 9.49 -19.91
CA ALA A 384 -21.91 8.81 -18.94
C ALA A 384 -21.14 8.14 -17.79
N THR A 385 -19.85 7.86 -17.98
CA THR A 385 -19.04 7.07 -17.03
C THR A 385 -17.71 7.72 -16.66
N THR A 386 -17.23 8.67 -17.45
CA THR A 386 -15.96 9.41 -17.26
C THR A 386 -16.24 10.78 -16.65
N HIS A 387 -16.44 10.84 -15.34
CA HIS A 387 -16.76 12.09 -14.62
C HIS A 387 -15.53 12.86 -14.10
N TYR A 388 -14.31 12.40 -14.39
CA TYR A 388 -13.15 12.71 -13.53
C TYR A 388 -12.02 13.49 -14.17
N SER A 389 -12.03 13.75 -15.48
CA SER A 389 -10.84 14.34 -16.11
C SER A 389 -10.62 15.79 -15.66
N VAL A 390 -9.48 16.06 -15.01
CA VAL A 390 -9.01 17.42 -14.68
C VAL A 390 -9.00 18.30 -15.93
N ILE A 391 -8.66 17.71 -17.08
CA ILE A 391 -8.66 18.40 -18.37
C ILE A 391 -10.08 18.78 -18.79
N GLY A 392 -11.08 17.93 -18.55
CA GLY A 392 -12.49 18.25 -18.83
C GLY A 392 -12.94 19.47 -18.03
N GLN A 393 -12.62 19.52 -16.73
CA GLN A 393 -12.91 20.68 -15.88
C GLN A 393 -12.24 21.96 -16.38
N LEU A 394 -10.95 21.89 -16.74
CA LEU A 394 -10.21 23.03 -17.30
C LEU A 394 -10.77 23.55 -18.63
N ILE A 395 -11.46 22.69 -19.40
CA ILE A 395 -12.08 23.05 -20.67
C ILE A 395 -13.49 23.62 -20.45
N THR A 396 -14.25 23.12 -19.46
CA THR A 396 -15.62 23.57 -19.18
C THR A 396 -15.71 24.83 -18.32
N ASP A 397 -14.67 25.16 -17.55
CA ASP A 397 -14.59 26.36 -16.71
C ASP A 397 -14.11 27.62 -17.49
N ARG A 398 -14.05 27.55 -18.81
CA ARG A 398 -13.87 28.69 -19.74
C ARG A 398 -15.15 28.90 -20.53
#